data_AF-A0A7S2JEF1-F1
#
_entry.id   AF-A0A7S2JEF1-F1
#
_cell.length_a   1.000
_cell.length_b   1.000
_cell.length_c   1.000
_cell.angle_alpha   90.00
_cell.angle_beta   90.00
_cell.angle_gamma   90.00
#
_symmetry.space_group_name_H-M   'P 1'
#
loop_
_entity.id
_entity.type
_entity.pdbx_description
1 polymer ?
#
loop_
_entity_poly.entity_id
_entity_poly.type
_entity_poly.pdbx_seq_one_letter_code
_entity_poly.pdbx_strand_id
1 'polypeptide(L)'
;FSGTLLQIPLDHVRPYAPPAAEEGGFDLPWPVNDVDGEGFAVELARLLQQRGWCVVQMFNAQKDEAVNEALELVDWRLPKRELEVQYLGYDNTTKYAELDPDDTSREPQDALAACDRALTILGDLLAPHLEDRFGFTLWGRHAGQVRVPTKKSEEQFLRPGSLTDADYEAGGKLYGHLEFLERRRLQALYAISNDGGMLHLYPGADSGLEPRTVQIPLSEGKLIVLMPDRFSYSYLPSGDQSVLLQTWFLTQAAVPDLSDRRVVELPAQQHKERVAVTTLHVRGGGNMHTAGECWNMWAAGTDCAKTVPTLRFDIDAYYTADGNGMLYTNHFSGIDEEILQAFDHNWFGIGLKEAEVMTPEQTQVLEVGYITLASAGFNRRSLRNEPIGVYLGDAGTDFKCVFSGPTQLSQIVAGKEINLEQYKGWQISVTASRLSYLMGMRGPCTSFDTACSSSLVAMGQAARSLVGALDDQGTPSANVAISRALVMGLCLDDGPSTFIGYCAAQMLATAGRSFTFDESANGFLRGE
;
A
#
# COMPACT_ATOMS: atom_id res chain seq x y z
N PHE A 1 -26.21 -47.41 30.46
CA PHE A 1 -24.92 -48.07 30.19
C PHE A 1 -25.09 -49.58 30.21
N SER A 2 -24.91 -50.24 29.07
CA SER A 2 -24.76 -51.71 28.96
C SER A 2 -23.27 -52.08 28.76
N GLY A 3 -22.37 -51.38 29.44
CA GLY A 3 -20.96 -51.24 29.05
C GLY A 3 -19.98 -52.02 29.93
N THR A 4 -18.98 -52.62 29.27
CA THR A 4 -17.79 -53.24 29.85
C THR A 4 -17.02 -52.21 30.70
N LEU A 5 -16.75 -52.56 31.96
CA LEU A 5 -15.89 -51.79 32.84
C LEU A 5 -14.43 -52.21 32.60
N LEU A 6 -13.61 -51.31 32.05
CA LEU A 6 -12.19 -51.55 31.86
C LEU A 6 -11.44 -50.94 33.04
N GLN A 7 -10.91 -51.78 33.94
CA GLN A 7 -10.08 -51.35 35.06
C GLN A 7 -8.62 -51.61 34.71
N ILE A 8 -7.80 -50.56 34.75
CA ILE A 8 -6.35 -50.65 34.62
C ILE A 8 -5.77 -50.46 36.03
N PRO A 9 -5.05 -51.46 36.59
CA PRO A 9 -4.34 -51.31 37.84
C PRO A 9 -3.39 -50.10 37.79
N LEU A 10 -3.34 -49.29 38.86
CA LEU A 10 -2.57 -48.03 38.87
C LEU A 10 -1.07 -48.28 38.65
N ASP A 11 -0.58 -49.43 39.10
CA ASP A 11 0.79 -49.94 38.90
C ASP A 11 1.10 -50.31 37.44
N HIS A 12 0.08 -50.44 36.58
CA HIS A 12 0.22 -50.61 35.13
C HIS A 12 0.13 -49.29 34.35
N VAL A 13 -0.12 -48.16 35.03
CA VAL A 13 -0.13 -46.82 34.42
C VAL A 13 1.29 -46.24 34.51
N ARG A 14 1.83 -45.82 33.36
CA ARG A 14 3.11 -45.11 33.29
C ARG A 14 2.92 -43.76 32.59
N PRO A 15 3.69 -42.72 32.97
CA PRO A 15 3.70 -41.47 32.22
C PRO A 15 4.02 -41.76 30.74
N TYR A 16 3.15 -41.31 29.84
CA TYR A 16 3.39 -41.37 28.42
C TYR A 16 4.06 -40.08 27.98
N ALA A 17 5.31 -40.19 27.52
CA ALA A 17 5.99 -39.10 26.82
C ALA A 17 5.83 -39.36 25.32
N PRO A 18 5.07 -38.53 24.58
CA PRO A 18 4.99 -38.67 23.14
C PRO A 18 6.37 -38.41 22.50
N PRO A 19 6.66 -38.98 21.33
CA PRO A 19 7.80 -38.56 20.52
C PRO A 19 7.76 -37.05 20.24
N ALA A 20 8.89 -36.49 19.81
CA ALA A 20 8.91 -35.09 19.39
C ALA A 20 8.00 -34.89 18.17
N ALA A 21 7.46 -33.68 17.99
CA ALA A 21 6.61 -33.34 16.85
C ALA A 21 7.28 -33.63 15.48
N GLU A 22 8.58 -33.34 15.36
CA GLU A 22 9.37 -33.63 14.15
C GLU A 22 9.61 -35.14 13.91
N GLU A 23 9.37 -35.97 14.92
CA GLU A 23 9.43 -37.44 14.83
C GLU A 23 8.03 -38.06 14.65
N GLY A 24 6.99 -37.23 14.42
CA GLY A 24 5.59 -37.65 14.23
C GLY A 24 4.77 -37.69 15.53
N GLY A 25 5.33 -37.24 16.65
CA GLY A 25 4.63 -37.12 17.93
C GLY A 25 3.82 -35.82 18.05
N PHE A 26 3.77 -35.22 19.24
CA PHE A 26 3.05 -33.97 19.50
C PHE A 26 3.61 -33.28 20.74
N ASP A 27 3.43 -31.96 20.83
CA ASP A 27 3.87 -31.16 21.97
C ASP A 27 2.83 -31.13 23.09
N LEU A 28 1.53 -31.01 22.75
CA LEU A 28 0.43 -30.90 23.71
C LEU A 28 -0.77 -31.79 23.34
N PRO A 29 -1.45 -32.43 24.31
CA PRO A 29 -2.76 -33.02 24.07
C PRO A 29 -3.86 -31.95 24.15
N TRP A 30 -4.92 -32.10 23.35
CA TRP A 30 -6.12 -31.27 23.46
C TRP A 30 -6.77 -31.44 24.84
N PRO A 31 -7.23 -30.36 25.51
CA PRO A 31 -7.80 -30.44 26.86
C PRO A 31 -9.12 -31.21 26.87
N VAL A 32 -9.34 -31.98 27.95
CA VAL A 32 -10.53 -32.84 28.12
C VAL A 32 -11.63 -32.14 28.93
N ASN A 33 -11.28 -31.08 29.68
CA ASN A 33 -12.20 -30.28 30.49
C ASN A 33 -11.69 -28.84 30.64
N ASP A 34 -12.52 -27.95 31.21
CA ASP A 34 -12.22 -26.52 31.36
C ASP A 34 -11.00 -26.23 32.25
N VAL A 35 -10.76 -27.05 33.28
CA VAL A 35 -9.62 -26.87 34.20
C VAL A 35 -8.29 -27.17 33.51
N ASP A 36 -8.28 -28.18 32.64
CA ASP A 36 -7.12 -28.51 31.79
C ASP A 36 -6.93 -27.48 30.67
N GLY A 37 -7.99 -26.74 30.32
CA GLY A 37 -7.99 -25.72 29.26
C GLY A 37 -7.07 -24.53 29.52
N GLU A 38 -7.07 -23.99 30.75
CA GLU A 38 -6.20 -22.85 31.11
C GLU A 38 -4.72 -23.24 31.07
N GLY A 39 -4.37 -24.40 31.65
CA GLY A 39 -3.01 -24.93 31.62
C GLY A 39 -2.52 -25.21 30.19
N PHE A 40 -3.39 -25.78 29.36
CA PHE A 40 -3.13 -25.98 27.94
C PHE A 40 -2.85 -24.67 27.21
N ALA A 41 -3.68 -23.64 27.42
CA ALA A 41 -3.55 -22.36 26.73
C ALA A 41 -2.26 -21.61 27.09
N VAL A 42 -1.90 -21.61 28.39
CA VAL A 42 -0.64 -21.01 28.87
C VAL A 42 0.56 -21.69 28.22
N GLU A 43 0.57 -23.01 28.17
CA GLU A 43 1.68 -23.78 27.62
C GLU A 43 1.77 -23.66 26.10
N LEU A 44 0.64 -23.67 25.41
CA LEU A 44 0.57 -23.44 23.96
C LEU A 44 1.11 -22.05 23.61
N ALA A 45 0.67 -21.00 24.31
CA ALA A 45 1.17 -19.65 24.11
C ALA A 45 2.69 -19.54 24.37
N ARG A 46 3.20 -20.25 25.39
CA ARG A 46 4.64 -20.33 25.69
C ARG A 46 5.42 -20.98 24.55
N LEU A 47 4.94 -22.09 24.00
CA LEU A 47 5.59 -22.79 22.87
C LEU A 47 5.57 -21.93 21.60
N LEU A 48 4.45 -21.28 21.30
CA LEU A 48 4.35 -20.33 20.18
C LEU A 48 5.34 -19.18 20.36
N GLN A 49 5.48 -18.60 21.55
CA GLN A 49 6.44 -17.52 21.80
C GLN A 49 7.89 -17.95 21.53
N GLN A 50 8.25 -19.18 21.92
CA GLN A 50 9.60 -19.73 21.80
C GLN A 50 9.95 -20.19 20.39
N ARG A 51 9.04 -20.92 19.72
CA ARG A 51 9.34 -21.62 18.46
C ARG A 51 8.56 -21.09 17.27
N GLY A 52 7.44 -20.40 17.51
CA GLY A 52 6.52 -19.92 16.49
C GLY A 52 5.55 -20.94 15.92
N TRP A 53 5.58 -22.17 16.41
CA TRP A 53 4.66 -23.24 16.04
C TRP A 53 4.52 -24.26 17.18
N CYS A 54 3.45 -25.06 17.15
CA CYS A 54 3.16 -26.13 18.10
C CYS A 54 2.29 -27.21 17.44
N VAL A 55 2.52 -28.48 17.78
CA VAL A 55 1.66 -29.59 17.34
C VAL A 55 0.82 -30.10 18.50
N VAL A 56 -0.50 -30.04 18.33
CA VAL A 56 -1.50 -30.48 19.30
C VAL A 56 -2.14 -31.78 18.84
N GLN A 57 -2.26 -32.76 19.75
CA GLN A 57 -2.99 -34.00 19.49
C GLN A 57 -4.47 -33.82 19.83
N MET A 58 -5.32 -33.86 18.80
CA MET A 58 -6.77 -33.84 18.90
C MET A 58 -7.31 -35.25 19.14
N PHE A 59 -8.45 -35.33 19.83
CA PHE A 59 -9.19 -36.57 20.07
C PHE A 59 -10.62 -36.41 19.54
N ASN A 60 -10.85 -36.81 18.29
CA ASN A 60 -12.17 -36.72 17.66
C ASN A 60 -12.77 -38.12 17.45
N ALA A 61 -13.86 -38.42 18.17
CA ALA A 61 -14.55 -39.69 18.08
C ALA A 61 -15.44 -39.82 16.82
N GLN A 62 -15.82 -38.70 16.20
CA GLN A 62 -16.70 -38.62 15.02
C GLN A 62 -15.90 -38.27 13.76
N LYS A 63 -14.61 -38.63 13.70
CA LYS A 63 -13.72 -38.25 12.59
C LYS A 63 -14.21 -38.75 11.22
N ASP A 64 -14.73 -39.98 11.15
CA ASP A 64 -15.14 -40.58 9.89
C ASP A 64 -16.39 -39.88 9.33
N GLU A 65 -17.30 -39.44 10.21
CA GLU A 65 -18.47 -38.63 9.87
C GLU A 65 -18.02 -37.26 9.33
N ALA A 66 -17.12 -36.58 10.04
CA ALA A 66 -16.59 -35.28 9.63
C ALA A 66 -15.84 -35.33 8.27
N VAL A 67 -15.12 -36.42 7.99
CA VAL A 67 -14.44 -36.63 6.69
C VAL A 67 -15.46 -36.80 5.57
N ASN A 68 -16.52 -37.57 5.78
CA ASN A 68 -17.56 -37.75 4.77
C ASN A 68 -18.25 -36.43 4.45
N GLU A 69 -18.64 -35.67 5.48
CA GLU A 69 -19.26 -34.35 5.34
C GLU A 69 -18.33 -33.36 4.60
N ALA A 70 -17.03 -33.37 4.92
CA ALA A 70 -16.04 -32.54 4.25
C ALA A 70 -15.89 -32.86 2.75
N LEU A 71 -16.01 -34.13 2.37
CA LEU A 71 -15.93 -34.59 0.99
C LEU A 71 -17.22 -34.32 0.19
N GLU A 72 -18.34 -34.05 0.86
CA GLU A 72 -19.63 -33.70 0.24
C GLU A 72 -19.76 -32.22 -0.14
N LEU A 73 -18.80 -31.37 0.25
CA LEU A 73 -18.76 -29.95 -0.14
C LEU A 73 -18.67 -29.78 -1.67
N VAL A 74 -19.34 -28.75 -2.20
CA VAL A 74 -19.56 -28.59 -3.66
C VAL A 74 -18.87 -27.38 -4.30
N ASP A 75 -18.31 -26.45 -3.51
CA ASP A 75 -17.69 -25.20 -3.99
C ASP A 75 -16.18 -25.17 -3.76
N TRP A 76 -15.49 -26.04 -4.50
CA TRP A 76 -14.03 -26.16 -4.45
C TRP A 76 -13.35 -25.05 -5.28
N ARG A 77 -12.41 -24.36 -4.65
CA ARG A 77 -11.74 -23.17 -5.19
C ARG A 77 -10.22 -23.27 -5.04
N LEU A 78 -9.53 -22.49 -5.85
CA LEU A 78 -8.12 -22.11 -5.67
C LEU A 78 -8.03 -20.58 -5.67
N PRO A 79 -7.14 -19.96 -4.87
CA PRO A 79 -6.91 -18.53 -4.95
C PRO A 79 -6.28 -18.15 -6.30
N LYS A 80 -6.32 -16.86 -6.65
CA LYS A 80 -5.54 -16.34 -7.78
C LYS A 80 -4.06 -16.59 -7.55
N ARG A 81 -3.30 -16.76 -8.63
CA ARG A 81 -1.88 -17.18 -8.59
C ARG A 81 -1.02 -16.32 -7.66
N GLU A 82 -1.28 -15.02 -7.63
CA GLU A 82 -0.54 -14.05 -6.80
C GLU A 82 -0.86 -14.19 -5.30
N LEU A 83 -2.02 -14.77 -4.96
CA LEU A 83 -2.50 -14.93 -3.58
C LEU A 83 -2.36 -16.36 -3.05
N GLU A 84 -2.11 -17.34 -3.93
CA GLU A 84 -2.11 -18.77 -3.59
C GLU A 84 -1.20 -19.10 -2.41
N VAL A 85 0.06 -18.65 -2.48
CA VAL A 85 1.07 -18.90 -1.44
C VAL A 85 0.61 -18.41 -0.07
N GLN A 86 -0.10 -17.28 -0.03
CA GLN A 86 -0.53 -16.67 1.23
C GLN A 86 -1.63 -17.45 1.95
N TYR A 87 -2.45 -18.21 1.21
CA TYR A 87 -3.54 -19.01 1.76
C TYR A 87 -3.19 -20.49 1.90
N LEU A 88 -2.50 -21.05 0.90
CA LEU A 88 -2.30 -22.49 0.77
C LEU A 88 -0.85 -22.93 0.97
N GLY A 89 0.08 -22.00 1.13
CA GLY A 89 1.51 -22.27 1.22
C GLY A 89 2.17 -22.47 -0.15
N TYR A 90 3.49 -22.68 -0.13
CA TYR A 90 4.25 -23.02 -1.32
C TYR A 90 3.96 -24.45 -1.79
N ASP A 91 4.24 -24.71 -3.08
CA ASP A 91 4.11 -26.03 -3.71
C ASP A 91 2.74 -26.71 -3.48
N ASN A 92 1.69 -25.90 -3.40
CA ASN A 92 0.35 -26.38 -3.05
C ASN A 92 -0.18 -27.40 -4.07
N THR A 93 -0.61 -28.55 -3.57
CA THR A 93 -1.25 -29.63 -4.34
C THR A 93 -2.73 -29.83 -3.98
N THR A 94 -3.31 -28.89 -3.24
CA THR A 94 -4.66 -29.00 -2.65
C THR A 94 -5.59 -27.91 -3.15
N LYS A 95 -6.89 -28.16 -3.08
CA LYS A 95 -7.97 -27.21 -3.29
C LYS A 95 -8.74 -27.02 -2.00
N TYR A 96 -9.48 -25.92 -1.86
CA TYR A 96 -10.22 -25.64 -0.63
C TYR A 96 -11.69 -25.30 -0.89
N ALA A 97 -12.54 -25.58 0.10
CA ALA A 97 -13.91 -25.09 0.20
C ALA A 97 -14.06 -24.34 1.52
N GLU A 98 -14.81 -23.23 1.51
CA GLU A 98 -15.11 -22.45 2.72
C GLU A 98 -16.34 -23.02 3.42
N LEU A 99 -16.25 -23.12 4.74
CA LEU A 99 -17.39 -23.36 5.62
C LEU A 99 -18.09 -22.02 5.92
N ASP A 100 -19.33 -22.11 6.35
CA ASP A 100 -19.99 -20.97 6.97
C ASP A 100 -19.26 -20.59 8.27
N PRO A 101 -19.20 -19.29 8.64
CA PRO A 101 -18.65 -18.88 9.92
C PRO A 101 -19.35 -19.57 11.09
N ASP A 102 -18.58 -20.11 12.04
CA ASP A 102 -19.12 -20.74 13.24
C ASP A 102 -19.90 -19.74 14.11
N ASP A 103 -21.13 -20.12 14.47
CA ASP A 103 -22.01 -19.36 15.35
C ASP A 103 -22.04 -20.00 16.73
N THR A 104 -21.27 -19.43 17.66
CA THR A 104 -21.15 -19.93 19.05
C THR A 104 -22.46 -19.90 19.84
N SER A 105 -23.50 -19.20 19.36
CA SER A 105 -24.82 -19.21 19.98
C SER A 105 -25.64 -20.48 19.70
N ARG A 106 -25.16 -21.35 18.80
CA ARG A 106 -25.81 -22.61 18.41
C ARG A 106 -24.87 -23.79 18.60
N GLU A 107 -25.46 -24.96 18.80
CA GLU A 107 -24.72 -26.22 18.77
C GLU A 107 -24.27 -26.53 17.34
N PRO A 108 -23.10 -27.18 17.16
CA PRO A 108 -22.67 -27.67 15.85
C PRO A 108 -23.74 -28.55 15.20
N GLN A 109 -23.98 -28.33 13.91
CA GLN A 109 -25.04 -29.05 13.18
C GLN A 109 -24.63 -30.48 12.80
N ASP A 110 -23.33 -30.70 12.64
CA ASP A 110 -22.73 -31.94 12.19
C ASP A 110 -21.29 -32.11 12.73
N ALA A 111 -20.62 -33.22 12.38
CA ALA A 111 -19.31 -33.58 12.93
C ALA A 111 -18.19 -32.67 12.42
N LEU A 112 -18.28 -32.18 11.18
CA LEU A 112 -17.36 -31.22 10.60
C LEU A 112 -17.48 -29.84 11.27
N ALA A 113 -18.70 -29.36 11.51
CA ALA A 113 -18.97 -28.15 12.28
C ALA A 113 -18.44 -28.29 13.72
N ALA A 114 -18.48 -29.48 14.32
CA ALA A 114 -17.88 -29.71 15.64
C ALA A 114 -16.34 -29.59 15.59
N CYS A 115 -15.70 -30.01 14.49
CA CYS A 115 -14.27 -29.79 14.27
C CYS A 115 -13.94 -28.30 14.13
N ASP A 116 -14.77 -27.54 13.39
CA ASP A 116 -14.59 -26.10 13.22
C ASP A 116 -14.85 -25.33 14.53
N ARG A 117 -15.82 -25.77 15.34
CA ARG A 117 -16.05 -25.27 16.71
C ARG A 117 -14.83 -25.48 17.61
N ALA A 118 -14.12 -26.59 17.49
CA ALA A 118 -12.88 -26.80 18.24
C ALA A 118 -11.83 -25.73 17.92
N LEU A 119 -11.74 -25.26 16.67
CA LEU A 119 -10.84 -24.16 16.29
C LEU A 119 -11.32 -22.81 16.84
N THR A 120 -12.63 -22.58 16.97
CA THR A 120 -13.15 -21.42 17.70
C THR A 120 -12.74 -21.46 19.18
N ILE A 121 -12.95 -22.60 19.85
CA ILE A 121 -12.57 -22.81 21.25
C ILE A 121 -11.07 -22.59 21.48
N LEU A 122 -10.21 -23.03 20.54
CA LEU A 122 -8.78 -22.75 20.59
C LEU A 122 -8.50 -21.24 20.67
N GLY A 123 -9.18 -20.44 19.85
CA GLY A 123 -9.05 -18.99 19.85
C GLY A 123 -9.46 -18.37 21.17
N ASP A 124 -10.59 -18.80 21.72
CA ASP A 124 -11.12 -18.32 23.01
C ASP A 124 -10.18 -18.67 24.17
N LEU A 125 -9.62 -19.89 24.18
CA LEU A 125 -8.65 -20.32 25.18
C LEU A 125 -7.35 -19.50 25.10
N LEU A 126 -6.87 -19.19 23.89
CA LEU A 126 -5.64 -18.44 23.70
C LEU A 126 -5.79 -16.94 23.95
N ALA A 127 -6.94 -16.35 23.65
CA ALA A 127 -7.15 -14.90 23.65
C ALA A 127 -6.61 -14.17 24.90
N PRO A 128 -6.82 -14.65 26.15
CA PRO A 128 -6.32 -13.98 27.36
C PRO A 128 -4.79 -13.93 27.48
N HIS A 129 -4.06 -14.75 26.72
CA HIS A 129 -2.60 -14.89 26.84
C HIS A 129 -1.83 -14.23 25.70
N LEU A 130 -2.52 -13.70 24.69
CA LEU A 130 -1.89 -13.20 23.47
C LEU A 130 -1.40 -11.76 23.59
N GLU A 131 -2.16 -10.88 24.26
CA GLU A 131 -1.82 -9.46 24.37
C GLU A 131 -0.49 -9.25 25.09
N ASP A 132 -0.33 -9.82 26.29
CA ASP A 132 0.88 -9.68 27.09
C ASP A 132 2.14 -10.29 26.44
N ARG A 133 1.97 -11.34 25.62
CA ARG A 133 3.10 -12.11 25.06
C ARG A 133 3.50 -11.67 23.65
N PHE A 134 2.54 -11.24 22.85
CA PHE A 134 2.71 -10.96 21.43
C PHE A 134 2.27 -9.55 21.03
N GLY A 135 1.68 -8.77 21.93
CA GLY A 135 1.30 -7.38 21.68
C GLY A 135 0.06 -7.21 20.81
N PHE A 136 -0.81 -8.22 20.74
CA PHE A 136 -2.05 -8.14 19.98
C PHE A 136 -3.21 -8.87 20.66
N THR A 137 -4.43 -8.40 20.41
CA THR A 137 -5.68 -9.03 20.85
C THR A 137 -6.38 -9.72 19.69
N LEU A 138 -7.00 -10.88 19.93
CA LEU A 138 -7.84 -11.53 18.92
C LEU A 138 -9.19 -10.80 18.81
N TRP A 139 -9.56 -10.47 17.57
CA TRP A 139 -10.86 -9.91 17.24
C TRP A 139 -11.84 -10.97 16.74
N GLY A 140 -11.32 -12.00 16.07
CA GLY A 140 -12.12 -13.11 15.57
C GLY A 140 -11.27 -14.04 14.73
N ARG A 141 -11.91 -14.99 14.04
CA ARG A 141 -11.24 -15.88 13.09
C ARG A 141 -11.86 -15.83 11.72
N HIS A 142 -11.07 -16.17 10.71
CA HIS A 142 -11.55 -16.45 9.38
C HIS A 142 -12.45 -17.71 9.39
N ALA A 143 -13.42 -17.79 8.49
CA ALA A 143 -14.23 -18.99 8.35
C ALA A 143 -13.34 -20.23 8.09
N GLY A 144 -13.76 -21.41 8.56
CA GLY A 144 -13.03 -22.64 8.34
C GLY A 144 -12.86 -22.92 6.85
N GLN A 145 -11.67 -23.33 6.43
CA GLN A 145 -11.40 -23.78 5.06
C GLN A 145 -11.04 -25.25 5.07
N VAL A 146 -11.89 -26.08 4.46
CA VAL A 146 -11.61 -27.49 4.24
C VAL A 146 -10.70 -27.63 3.03
N ARG A 147 -9.59 -28.33 3.17
CA ARG A 147 -8.60 -28.59 2.13
C ARG A 147 -8.48 -30.07 1.85
N VAL A 148 -8.48 -30.40 0.56
CA VAL A 148 -8.30 -31.77 0.05
C VAL A 148 -7.32 -31.78 -1.13
N PRO A 149 -6.60 -32.88 -1.38
CA PRO A 149 -5.76 -33.03 -2.57
C PRO A 149 -6.53 -32.77 -3.86
N THR A 150 -5.92 -32.03 -4.78
CA THR A 150 -6.48 -31.76 -6.11
C THR A 150 -6.28 -32.97 -6.99
N LYS A 151 -7.34 -33.45 -7.65
CA LYS A 151 -7.21 -34.55 -8.61
C LYS A 151 -6.62 -34.03 -9.92
N LYS A 152 -5.74 -34.80 -10.57
CA LYS A 152 -5.14 -34.44 -11.87
C LYS A 152 -6.16 -34.04 -12.95
N SER A 153 -7.36 -34.62 -12.92
CA SER A 153 -8.44 -34.28 -13.85
C SER A 153 -9.05 -32.89 -13.64
N GLU A 154 -8.84 -32.28 -12.47
CA GLU A 154 -9.44 -31.00 -12.06
C GLU A 154 -8.49 -29.81 -12.22
N GLU A 155 -7.17 -30.06 -12.32
CA GLU A 155 -6.13 -29.01 -12.38
C GLU A 155 -6.34 -28.00 -13.53
N GLN A 156 -6.93 -28.44 -14.65
CA GLN A 156 -7.19 -27.59 -15.82
C GLN A 156 -8.35 -26.59 -15.62
N PHE A 157 -9.26 -26.88 -14.68
CA PHE A 157 -10.49 -26.10 -14.47
C PHE A 157 -10.45 -25.25 -13.21
N LEU A 158 -9.59 -25.59 -12.25
CA LEU A 158 -9.56 -24.94 -10.94
C LEU A 158 -8.63 -23.74 -10.86
N ARG A 159 -7.64 -23.59 -11.76
CA ARG A 159 -6.66 -22.49 -11.66
C ARG A 159 -7.24 -21.18 -12.23
N PRO A 160 -7.51 -20.16 -11.39
CA PRO A 160 -7.91 -18.85 -11.87
C PRO A 160 -6.75 -18.18 -12.61
N GLY A 161 -7.05 -17.26 -13.51
CA GLY A 161 -6.05 -16.38 -14.10
C GLY A 161 -5.38 -15.47 -13.06
N SER A 162 -4.36 -14.73 -13.50
CA SER A 162 -3.74 -13.65 -12.72
C SER A 162 -4.75 -12.58 -12.28
N LEU A 163 -4.36 -11.74 -11.34
CA LEU A 163 -5.09 -10.52 -11.01
C LEU A 163 -5.44 -9.72 -12.28
N THR A 164 -6.64 -9.17 -12.29
CA THR A 164 -7.25 -8.39 -13.39
C THR A 164 -7.62 -7.00 -12.86
N ASP A 165 -7.77 -6.02 -13.73
CA ASP A 165 -8.09 -4.63 -13.33
C ASP A 165 -9.33 -4.54 -12.42
N ALA A 166 -10.34 -5.38 -12.65
CA ALA A 166 -11.55 -5.47 -11.83
C ALA A 166 -11.29 -5.90 -10.37
N ASP A 167 -10.16 -6.57 -10.07
CA ASP A 167 -9.78 -6.90 -8.70
C ASP A 167 -9.25 -5.68 -7.93
N TYR A 168 -8.77 -4.65 -8.63
CA TYR A 168 -8.22 -3.41 -8.08
C TYR A 168 -9.26 -2.30 -7.94
N GLU A 169 -10.44 -2.45 -8.55
CA GLU A 169 -11.54 -1.49 -8.44
C GLU A 169 -12.13 -1.45 -7.02
N ALA A 170 -12.80 -0.34 -6.66
CA ALA A 170 -13.49 -0.22 -5.37
C ALA A 170 -14.58 -1.29 -5.21
N GLY A 171 -14.43 -2.18 -4.23
CA GLY A 171 -15.26 -3.36 -4.04
C GLY A 171 -14.69 -4.65 -4.63
N GLY A 172 -13.56 -4.57 -5.34
CA GLY A 172 -12.71 -5.69 -5.72
C GLY A 172 -12.16 -6.42 -4.47
N LYS A 173 -11.87 -7.71 -4.62
CA LYS A 173 -11.47 -8.55 -3.48
C LYS A 173 -10.03 -8.29 -3.01
N LEU A 174 -9.20 -7.62 -3.81
CA LEU A 174 -7.77 -7.44 -3.50
C LEU A 174 -7.54 -6.69 -2.18
N TYR A 175 -8.24 -5.59 -1.94
CA TYR A 175 -8.12 -4.84 -0.68
C TYR A 175 -8.54 -5.68 0.52
N GLY A 176 -9.62 -6.45 0.40
CA GLY A 176 -10.03 -7.38 1.46
C GLY A 176 -8.99 -8.48 1.71
N HIS A 177 -8.26 -8.92 0.67
CA HIS A 177 -7.13 -9.84 0.84
C HIS A 177 -5.98 -9.18 1.58
N LEU A 178 -5.55 -7.97 1.19
CA LEU A 178 -4.48 -7.25 1.88
C LEU A 178 -4.82 -7.00 3.36
N GLU A 179 -6.03 -6.52 3.65
CA GLU A 179 -6.50 -6.36 5.04
C GLU A 179 -6.46 -7.68 5.82
N PHE A 180 -6.86 -8.79 5.20
CA PHE A 180 -6.76 -10.11 5.83
C PHE A 180 -5.30 -10.49 6.13
N LEU A 181 -4.38 -10.29 5.18
CA LEU A 181 -2.95 -10.59 5.36
C LEU A 181 -2.33 -9.74 6.48
N GLU A 182 -2.73 -8.47 6.60
CA GLU A 182 -2.26 -7.58 7.66
C GLU A 182 -2.81 -7.93 9.04
N ARG A 183 -4.01 -8.53 9.10
CA ARG A 183 -4.71 -8.81 10.37
C ARG A 183 -4.41 -10.19 10.93
N ARG A 184 -4.07 -11.18 10.11
CA ARG A 184 -3.81 -12.55 10.58
C ARG A 184 -2.57 -12.59 11.48
N ARG A 185 -2.66 -13.29 12.60
CA ARG A 185 -1.54 -13.44 13.55
C ARG A 185 -1.23 -14.87 13.91
N LEU A 186 -2.24 -15.75 13.83
CA LEU A 186 -2.09 -17.18 14.05
C LEU A 186 -2.83 -17.94 12.96
N GLN A 187 -2.32 -19.12 12.62
CA GLN A 187 -2.95 -20.06 11.71
C GLN A 187 -3.04 -21.41 12.39
N ALA A 188 -4.19 -22.06 12.24
CA ALA A 188 -4.43 -23.42 12.69
C ALA A 188 -4.66 -24.32 11.47
N LEU A 189 -3.97 -25.47 11.45
CA LEU A 189 -4.05 -26.50 10.42
C LEU A 189 -4.41 -27.82 11.11
N TYR A 190 -5.69 -28.21 11.06
CA TYR A 190 -6.19 -29.44 11.68
C TYR A 190 -6.34 -30.57 10.66
N ALA A 191 -5.44 -31.56 10.73
CA ALA A 191 -5.53 -32.78 9.96
C ALA A 191 -6.59 -33.71 10.55
N ILE A 192 -7.85 -33.56 10.14
CA ILE A 192 -8.96 -34.43 10.55
C ILE A 192 -8.67 -35.87 10.11
N SER A 193 -8.24 -36.02 8.85
CA SER A 193 -7.72 -37.27 8.28
C SER A 193 -6.48 -36.97 7.44
N ASN A 194 -5.49 -37.85 7.46
CA ASN A 194 -4.28 -37.69 6.67
C ASN A 194 -3.61 -39.04 6.39
N ASP A 195 -3.26 -39.28 5.12
CA ASP A 195 -2.63 -40.52 4.65
C ASP A 195 -1.08 -40.48 4.70
N GLY A 196 -0.52 -39.57 5.48
CA GLY A 196 0.90 -39.27 5.56
C GLY A 196 1.33 -38.09 4.67
N GLY A 197 2.62 -37.82 4.67
CA GLY A 197 3.23 -36.68 4.00
C GLY A 197 3.98 -35.78 4.97
N MET A 198 4.30 -34.57 4.52
CA MET A 198 5.12 -33.64 5.30
C MET A 198 4.53 -32.23 5.27
N LEU A 199 4.59 -31.56 6.42
CA LEU A 199 4.45 -30.11 6.53
C LEU A 199 5.85 -29.53 6.74
N HIS A 200 6.28 -28.68 5.81
CA HIS A 200 7.54 -27.95 5.92
C HIS A 200 7.26 -26.54 6.39
N LEU A 201 7.93 -26.09 7.44
CA LEU A 201 7.87 -24.70 7.89
C LEU A 201 9.20 -24.01 7.57
N TYR A 202 9.12 -22.90 6.85
CA TYR A 202 10.25 -22.09 6.42
C TYR A 202 10.30 -20.82 7.27
N PRO A 203 11.32 -20.63 8.12
CA PRO A 203 11.43 -19.43 8.93
C PRO A 203 11.64 -18.21 8.03
N GLY A 204 10.92 -17.12 8.32
CA GLY A 204 11.07 -15.85 7.63
C GLY A 204 12.42 -15.20 7.94
N ALA A 205 12.98 -14.43 7.00
CA ALA A 205 14.29 -13.79 7.15
C ALA A 205 14.40 -12.90 8.40
N ASP A 206 13.30 -12.21 8.74
CA ASP A 206 13.23 -11.28 9.88
C ASP A 206 12.59 -11.90 11.14
N SER A 207 12.37 -13.22 11.15
CA SER A 207 11.70 -13.90 12.26
C SER A 207 12.54 -14.01 13.54
N GLY A 208 13.85 -13.75 13.45
CA GLY A 208 14.81 -13.94 14.54
C GLY A 208 15.03 -15.41 14.94
N LEU A 209 14.50 -16.35 14.16
CA LEU A 209 14.63 -17.80 14.37
C LEU A 209 15.82 -18.36 13.59
N GLU A 210 16.30 -19.54 14.00
CA GLU A 210 17.35 -20.24 13.24
C GLU A 210 16.86 -20.52 11.80
N PRO A 211 17.70 -20.31 10.77
CA PRO A 211 17.34 -20.52 9.37
C PRO A 211 17.32 -22.01 9.00
N ARG A 212 16.56 -22.82 9.76
CA ARG A 212 16.39 -24.25 9.56
C ARG A 212 14.93 -24.53 9.21
N THR A 213 14.71 -25.20 8.07
CA THR A 213 13.40 -25.74 7.73
C THR A 213 12.97 -26.78 8.77
N VAL A 214 11.82 -26.58 9.38
CA VAL A 214 11.22 -27.56 10.29
C VAL A 214 10.38 -28.54 9.47
N GLN A 215 10.53 -29.82 9.76
CA GLN A 215 9.85 -30.90 9.04
C GLN A 215 8.94 -31.64 10.00
N ILE A 216 7.63 -31.54 9.79
CA ILE A 216 6.61 -32.17 10.64
C ILE A 216 5.93 -33.28 9.82
N PRO A 217 6.11 -34.56 10.19
CA PRO A 217 5.37 -35.66 9.60
C PRO A 217 3.87 -35.50 9.81
N LEU A 218 3.11 -35.53 8.72
CA LEU A 218 1.65 -35.43 8.79
C LEU A 218 1.05 -36.76 9.23
N SER A 219 0.07 -36.68 10.12
CA SER A 219 -0.72 -37.82 10.60
C SER A 219 -2.09 -37.33 11.05
N GLU A 220 -3.05 -38.25 11.16
CA GLU A 220 -4.41 -37.94 11.59
C GLU A 220 -4.46 -37.38 13.01
N GLY A 221 -5.46 -36.52 13.26
CA GLY A 221 -5.70 -35.94 14.57
C GLY A 221 -4.67 -34.89 15.01
N LYS A 222 -3.78 -34.43 14.11
CA LYS A 222 -2.80 -33.38 14.42
C LYS A 222 -3.36 -32.00 14.10
N LEU A 223 -3.37 -31.13 15.10
CA LEU A 223 -3.63 -29.71 14.94
C LEU A 223 -2.30 -28.96 15.05
N ILE A 224 -1.86 -28.36 13.96
CA ILE A 224 -0.66 -27.54 13.92
C ILE A 224 -1.08 -26.08 14.07
N VAL A 225 -0.59 -25.42 15.11
CA VAL A 225 -0.79 -23.97 15.31
C VAL A 225 0.54 -23.29 15.00
N LEU A 226 0.54 -22.28 14.13
CA LEU A 226 1.74 -21.58 13.71
C LEU A 226 1.51 -20.06 13.56
N MET A 227 2.57 -19.29 13.68
CA MET A 227 2.57 -17.84 13.41
C MET A 227 2.94 -17.59 11.94
N PRO A 228 1.98 -17.18 11.08
CA PRO A 228 2.24 -16.92 9.66
C PRO A 228 3.22 -15.77 9.43
N ASP A 229 3.40 -14.87 10.40
CA ASP A 229 4.39 -13.78 10.33
C ASP A 229 5.84 -14.28 10.54
N ARG A 230 6.00 -15.47 11.13
CA ARG A 230 7.33 -16.08 11.37
C ARG A 230 7.65 -17.21 10.42
N PHE A 231 6.64 -17.89 9.90
CA PHE A 231 6.81 -19.05 9.04
C PHE A 231 5.92 -18.98 7.81
N SER A 232 6.55 -19.19 6.65
CA SER A 232 5.85 -19.72 5.48
C SER A 232 5.83 -21.25 5.55
N TYR A 233 4.99 -21.92 4.77
CA TYR A 233 4.93 -23.38 4.79
C TYR A 233 4.67 -23.99 3.42
N SER A 234 4.99 -25.29 3.28
CA SER A 234 4.48 -26.17 2.22
C SER A 234 3.73 -27.32 2.87
N TYR A 235 2.49 -27.57 2.45
CA TYR A 235 1.68 -28.70 2.88
C TYR A 235 1.64 -29.76 1.78
N LEU A 236 2.30 -30.90 2.01
CA LEU A 236 2.51 -31.94 1.02
C LEU A 236 1.90 -33.28 1.50
N PRO A 237 0.58 -33.46 1.41
CA PRO A 237 -0.07 -34.73 1.73
C PRO A 237 0.31 -35.80 0.70
N SER A 238 0.46 -37.05 1.15
CA SER A 238 0.86 -38.19 0.29
C SER A 238 -0.31 -38.96 -0.33
N GLY A 239 -1.50 -38.90 0.26
CA GLY A 239 -2.68 -39.64 -0.20
C GLY A 239 -3.90 -38.76 -0.48
N ASP A 240 -4.75 -39.26 -1.37
CA ASP A 240 -5.90 -38.55 -1.96
C ASP A 240 -7.11 -38.42 -1.02
N GLN A 241 -7.07 -39.00 0.19
CA GLN A 241 -8.16 -38.95 1.17
C GLN A 241 -7.85 -38.02 2.35
N SER A 242 -6.76 -37.26 2.27
CA SER A 242 -6.38 -36.31 3.31
C SER A 242 -7.37 -35.15 3.39
N VAL A 243 -7.90 -34.87 4.59
CA VAL A 243 -8.81 -33.76 4.88
C VAL A 243 -8.18 -32.88 5.95
N LEU A 244 -7.86 -31.64 5.57
CA LEU A 244 -7.28 -30.64 6.44
C LEU A 244 -8.26 -29.49 6.63
N LEU A 245 -8.62 -29.17 7.87
CA LEU A 245 -9.39 -27.98 8.20
C LEU A 245 -8.43 -26.87 8.65
N GLN A 246 -8.45 -25.73 7.97
CA GLN A 246 -7.59 -24.59 8.31
C GLN A 246 -8.38 -23.33 8.66
N THR A 247 -7.83 -22.49 9.53
CA THR A 247 -8.35 -21.15 9.82
C THR A 247 -7.23 -20.21 10.25
N TRP A 248 -7.51 -18.92 10.27
CA TRP A 248 -6.62 -17.87 10.76
C TRP A 248 -7.31 -17.06 11.84
N PHE A 249 -6.57 -16.73 12.89
CA PHE A 249 -7.01 -15.81 13.93
C PHE A 249 -6.54 -14.40 13.60
N LEU A 250 -7.48 -13.47 13.66
CA LEU A 250 -7.35 -12.12 13.14
C LEU A 250 -7.38 -11.11 14.28
N THR A 251 -6.57 -10.08 14.14
CA THR A 251 -6.67 -8.85 14.94
C THR A 251 -7.77 -7.95 14.38
N GLN A 252 -8.11 -6.92 15.16
CA GLN A 252 -9.04 -5.90 14.70
C GLN A 252 -8.47 -5.25 13.44
N ALA A 253 -9.33 -4.98 12.46
CA ALA A 253 -8.90 -4.15 11.33
C ALA A 253 -8.37 -2.83 11.90
N ALA A 254 -7.23 -2.36 11.38
CA ALA A 254 -6.74 -1.03 11.71
C ALA A 254 -7.81 -0.03 11.26
N VAL A 255 -8.67 0.38 12.18
CA VAL A 255 -9.55 1.52 11.95
C VAL A 255 -8.64 2.71 12.20
N PRO A 256 -8.37 3.55 11.18
CA PRO A 256 -7.63 4.77 11.41
C PRO A 256 -8.33 5.52 12.54
N ASP A 257 -7.63 5.72 13.66
CA ASP A 257 -8.17 6.52 14.75
C ASP A 257 -8.14 7.98 14.31
N LEU A 258 -9.19 8.38 13.59
CA LEU A 258 -9.41 9.76 13.18
C LEU A 258 -9.67 10.70 14.39
N SER A 259 -9.66 10.16 15.62
CA SER A 259 -9.80 10.91 16.87
C SER A 259 -8.48 11.04 17.67
N ASP A 260 -7.37 10.40 17.27
CA ASP A 260 -6.07 10.59 17.93
C ASP A 260 -5.55 12.02 17.70
N ARG A 261 -5.70 12.85 18.73
CA ARG A 261 -5.29 14.26 18.81
C ARG A 261 -3.78 14.48 18.87
N ARG A 262 -2.95 13.44 18.72
CA ARG A 262 -1.51 13.62 18.43
C ARG A 262 -1.25 14.16 17.02
N VAL A 263 -2.27 14.24 16.19
CA VAL A 263 -2.30 15.11 15.01
C VAL A 263 -2.68 16.51 15.46
N VAL A 264 -1.66 17.36 15.66
CA VAL A 264 -1.69 18.83 15.62
C VAL A 264 -2.96 19.46 16.21
N GLU A 265 -2.88 20.04 17.40
CA GLU A 265 -3.80 21.14 17.74
C GLU A 265 -3.66 22.20 16.65
N LEU A 266 -4.56 22.16 15.67
CA LEU A 266 -4.61 23.16 14.62
C LEU A 266 -4.75 24.50 15.32
N PRO A 267 -3.94 25.52 14.95
CA PRO A 267 -4.08 26.84 15.53
C PRO A 267 -5.55 27.24 15.53
N ALA A 268 -6.03 27.81 16.64
CA ALA A 268 -7.39 28.36 16.70
C ALA A 268 -7.65 29.15 15.41
N GLN A 269 -8.74 28.82 14.71
CA GLN A 269 -9.06 29.37 13.39
C GLN A 269 -8.84 30.89 13.39
N GLN A 270 -7.77 31.35 12.74
CA GLN A 270 -7.37 32.77 12.81
C GLN A 270 -8.40 33.68 12.15
N HIS A 271 -9.20 33.14 11.20
CA HIS A 271 -10.30 33.83 10.54
C HIS A 271 -11.57 32.95 10.54
N LYS A 272 -12.72 33.58 10.83
CA LYS A 272 -14.04 32.92 10.78
C LYS A 272 -14.52 32.61 9.35
N GLU A 273 -13.91 33.25 8.36
CA GLU A 273 -14.28 33.11 6.95
C GLU A 273 -13.53 31.93 6.32
N ARG A 274 -14.28 31.10 5.58
CA ARG A 274 -13.78 29.88 4.95
C ARG A 274 -13.74 30.06 3.44
N VAL A 275 -12.65 29.60 2.82
CA VAL A 275 -12.55 29.45 1.37
C VAL A 275 -12.82 28.00 1.02
N ALA A 276 -13.72 27.76 0.08
CA ALA A 276 -14.03 26.41 -0.39
C ALA A 276 -13.08 26.00 -1.51
N VAL A 277 -12.48 24.81 -1.39
CA VAL A 277 -11.78 24.15 -2.50
C VAL A 277 -12.83 23.40 -3.30
N THR A 278 -13.15 23.89 -4.50
CA THR A 278 -14.20 23.30 -5.34
C THR A 278 -13.69 22.21 -6.27
N THR A 279 -12.42 22.30 -6.66
CA THR A 279 -11.74 21.33 -7.53
C THR A 279 -10.26 21.24 -7.18
N LEU A 280 -9.67 20.09 -7.48
CA LEU A 280 -8.25 19.81 -7.32
C LEU A 280 -7.82 18.87 -8.44
N HIS A 281 -6.70 19.17 -9.08
CA HIS A 281 -6.01 18.27 -10.00
C HIS A 281 -4.53 18.29 -9.68
N VAL A 282 -3.91 17.12 -9.78
CA VAL A 282 -2.49 16.90 -9.53
C VAL A 282 -1.95 16.11 -10.71
N ARG A 283 -0.75 16.48 -11.17
CA ARG A 283 0.09 15.64 -12.01
C ARG A 283 1.40 15.39 -11.28
N GLY A 284 1.83 14.14 -11.20
CA GLY A 284 3.08 13.76 -10.52
C GLY A 284 3.43 12.28 -10.76
N GLY A 285 4.44 11.80 -10.04
CA GLY A 285 4.96 10.44 -10.23
C GLY A 285 3.95 9.31 -9.95
N GLY A 286 4.12 8.19 -10.65
CA GLY A 286 3.29 6.99 -10.49
C GLY A 286 1.90 7.11 -11.11
N ASN A 287 1.82 7.59 -12.36
CA ASN A 287 0.57 7.68 -13.12
C ASN A 287 -0.51 8.58 -12.51
N MET A 288 -0.14 9.56 -11.69
CA MET A 288 -1.10 10.53 -11.14
C MET A 288 -1.54 11.52 -12.23
N HIS A 289 -2.45 11.13 -13.15
CA HIS A 289 -2.88 12.02 -14.24
C HIS A 289 -4.31 12.54 -14.05
N THR A 290 -5.11 11.82 -13.27
CA THR A 290 -6.49 12.11 -12.94
C THR A 290 -6.73 11.99 -11.43
N ALA A 291 -7.83 12.57 -10.94
CA ALA A 291 -8.19 12.48 -9.53
C ALA A 291 -8.34 11.03 -9.03
N GLY A 292 -8.85 10.13 -9.88
CA GLY A 292 -9.00 8.71 -9.55
C GLY A 292 -7.65 8.00 -9.43
N GLU A 293 -6.73 8.24 -10.36
CA GLU A 293 -5.38 7.67 -10.30
C GLU A 293 -4.60 8.24 -9.11
N CYS A 294 -4.73 9.55 -8.83
CA CYS A 294 -4.14 10.17 -7.63
C CYS A 294 -4.64 9.47 -6.35
N TRP A 295 -5.96 9.27 -6.25
CA TRP A 295 -6.55 8.60 -5.09
C TRP A 295 -6.05 7.16 -4.95
N ASN A 296 -6.03 6.40 -6.06
CA ASN A 296 -5.52 5.02 -6.05
C ASN A 296 -4.06 4.95 -5.60
N MET A 297 -3.23 5.87 -6.10
CA MET A 297 -1.82 5.96 -5.75
C MET A 297 -1.60 6.25 -4.26
N TRP A 298 -2.31 7.23 -3.71
CA TRP A 298 -2.21 7.57 -2.28
C TRP A 298 -2.80 6.48 -1.40
N ALA A 299 -3.94 5.90 -1.77
CA ALA A 299 -4.60 4.86 -0.99
C ALA A 299 -3.79 3.55 -0.96
N ALA A 300 -3.10 3.21 -2.05
CA ALA A 300 -2.24 2.02 -2.13
C ALA A 300 -0.86 2.22 -1.46
N GLY A 301 -0.48 3.45 -1.11
CA GLY A 301 0.84 3.74 -0.56
C GLY A 301 1.99 3.44 -1.54
N THR A 302 1.74 3.61 -2.84
CA THR A 302 2.70 3.23 -3.89
C THR A 302 3.99 4.05 -3.81
N ASP A 303 5.14 3.37 -3.84
CA ASP A 303 6.45 4.00 -4.00
C ASP A 303 6.66 4.42 -5.47
N CYS A 304 6.65 5.72 -5.73
CA CYS A 304 6.82 6.30 -7.07
C CYS A 304 8.29 6.55 -7.45
N ALA A 305 9.25 6.10 -6.66
CA ALA A 305 10.66 6.30 -6.95
C ALA A 305 11.10 5.48 -8.17
N LYS A 306 11.68 6.15 -9.17
CA LYS A 306 12.29 5.55 -10.35
C LYS A 306 13.69 6.13 -10.58
N THR A 307 14.50 5.46 -11.38
CA THR A 307 15.77 6.04 -11.84
C THR A 307 15.47 7.18 -12.81
N VAL A 308 16.24 8.27 -12.75
CA VAL A 308 16.12 9.37 -13.72
C VAL A 308 16.37 8.81 -15.13
N PRO A 309 15.42 8.94 -16.07
CA PRO A 309 15.59 8.40 -17.40
C PRO A 309 16.53 9.28 -18.22
N THR A 310 17.29 8.65 -19.11
CA THR A 310 18.22 9.33 -20.03
C THR A 310 17.55 10.41 -20.89
N LEU A 311 16.23 10.30 -21.11
CA LEU A 311 15.45 11.28 -21.87
C LEU A 311 15.28 12.61 -21.13
N ARG A 312 15.48 12.66 -19.80
CA ARG A 312 15.59 13.90 -19.03
C ARG A 312 17.01 14.46 -19.15
N PHE A 313 17.99 13.68 -18.71
CA PHE A 313 19.42 13.95 -18.92
C PHE A 313 20.23 12.66 -18.79
N ASP A 314 21.43 12.67 -19.35
CA ASP A 314 22.37 11.55 -19.25
C ASP A 314 22.93 11.45 -17.83
N ILE A 315 22.23 10.73 -16.95
CA ILE A 315 22.58 10.63 -15.53
C ILE A 315 23.92 9.91 -15.31
N ASP A 316 24.30 9.00 -16.18
CA ASP A 316 25.56 8.26 -16.08
C ASP A 316 26.78 9.18 -16.22
N ALA A 317 26.62 10.34 -16.87
CA ALA A 317 27.66 11.37 -16.96
C ALA A 317 27.88 12.14 -15.64
N TYR A 318 26.94 12.08 -14.69
CA TYR A 318 26.96 12.84 -13.44
C TYR A 318 26.85 11.97 -12.18
N TYR A 319 26.66 10.65 -12.29
CA TYR A 319 26.46 9.79 -11.12
C TYR A 319 27.69 8.97 -10.77
N THR A 320 28.07 8.99 -9.49
CA THR A 320 29.07 8.10 -8.90
C THR A 320 28.66 7.72 -7.48
N ALA A 321 28.79 6.46 -7.10
CA ALA A 321 28.37 5.97 -5.79
C ALA A 321 29.08 6.65 -4.59
N ASP A 322 30.29 7.18 -4.78
CA ASP A 322 31.06 7.91 -3.78
C ASP A 322 30.86 9.44 -3.84
N GLY A 323 29.99 9.93 -4.72
CA GLY A 323 29.71 11.34 -4.94
C GLY A 323 30.82 12.13 -5.66
N ASN A 324 31.93 11.48 -6.05
CA ASN A 324 33.06 12.12 -6.74
C ASN A 324 32.78 12.53 -8.20
N GLY A 325 31.53 12.37 -8.66
CA GLY A 325 31.03 12.66 -10.00
C GLY A 325 29.85 13.63 -10.06
N MET A 326 29.62 14.45 -9.02
CA MET A 326 28.55 15.47 -8.87
C MET A 326 27.24 14.97 -8.26
N LEU A 327 26.75 13.77 -8.62
CA LEU A 327 25.56 13.15 -8.02
C LEU A 327 25.93 11.86 -7.28
N TYR A 328 25.38 11.68 -6.08
CA TYR A 328 25.47 10.43 -5.31
C TYR A 328 24.14 9.65 -5.27
N THR A 329 23.10 10.16 -5.91
CA THR A 329 21.81 9.49 -6.07
C THR A 329 21.36 9.62 -7.52
N ASN A 330 20.67 8.61 -8.04
CA ASN A 330 20.15 8.57 -9.40
C ASN A 330 18.64 8.36 -9.47
N HIS A 331 17.95 8.53 -8.34
CA HIS A 331 16.52 8.34 -8.22
C HIS A 331 15.77 9.65 -8.17
N PHE A 332 14.55 9.65 -8.69
CA PHE A 332 13.57 10.71 -8.59
C PHE A 332 12.15 10.15 -8.65
N SER A 333 11.16 10.99 -8.41
CA SER A 333 9.78 10.67 -8.76
C SER A 333 9.24 11.76 -9.67
N GLY A 334 8.77 11.39 -10.85
CA GLY A 334 8.34 12.40 -11.81
C GLY A 334 7.31 11.88 -12.79
N ILE A 335 6.67 12.82 -13.47
CA ILE A 335 5.71 12.52 -14.53
C ILE A 335 6.42 11.80 -15.68
N ASP A 336 5.64 11.03 -16.44
CA ASP A 336 6.19 10.28 -17.57
C ASP A 336 6.55 11.21 -18.72
N GLU A 337 7.65 10.86 -19.40
CA GLU A 337 8.27 11.72 -20.41
C GLU A 337 7.35 11.97 -21.60
N GLU A 338 6.50 11.01 -21.95
CA GLU A 338 5.47 11.19 -22.99
C GLU A 338 4.49 12.31 -22.63
N ILE A 339 4.08 12.38 -21.36
CA ILE A 339 3.14 13.39 -20.86
C ILE A 339 3.84 14.74 -20.66
N LEU A 340 5.08 14.73 -20.19
CA LEU A 340 5.89 15.94 -20.08
C LEU A 340 6.04 16.63 -21.45
N GLN A 341 6.29 15.85 -22.51
CA GLN A 341 6.54 16.35 -23.86
C GLN A 341 5.27 16.57 -24.69
N ALA A 342 4.14 15.97 -24.28
CA ALA A 342 2.86 16.17 -24.94
C ALA A 342 2.28 17.56 -24.63
N PHE A 343 1.80 18.25 -25.68
CA PHE A 343 1.06 19.49 -25.52
C PHE A 343 0.15 19.76 -26.73
N ASP A 344 -1.16 19.95 -26.48
CA ASP A 344 -2.11 20.33 -27.54
C ASP A 344 -2.05 21.83 -27.83
N HIS A 345 -1.00 22.26 -28.53
CA HIS A 345 -0.79 23.67 -28.87
C HIS A 345 -1.96 24.26 -29.68
N ASN A 346 -2.61 23.47 -30.53
CA ASN A 346 -3.73 23.91 -31.37
C ASN A 346 -4.94 24.25 -30.51
N TRP A 347 -5.23 23.44 -29.49
CA TRP A 347 -6.32 23.69 -28.57
C TRP A 347 -6.13 25.03 -27.82
N PHE A 348 -4.91 25.32 -27.36
CA PHE A 348 -4.56 26.60 -26.72
C PHE A 348 -4.44 27.77 -27.71
N GLY A 349 -4.43 27.51 -29.02
CA GLY A 349 -4.24 28.55 -30.05
C GLY A 349 -2.80 29.08 -30.12
N ILE A 350 -1.83 28.27 -29.70
CA ILE A 350 -0.40 28.59 -29.73
C ILE A 350 0.18 28.07 -31.05
N GLY A 351 1.00 28.88 -31.72
CA GLY A 351 1.65 28.47 -32.96
C GLY A 351 2.73 27.42 -32.70
N LEU A 352 2.94 26.49 -33.65
CA LEU A 352 3.89 25.38 -33.49
C LEU A 352 5.30 25.85 -33.08
N LYS A 353 5.82 26.90 -33.73
CA LYS A 353 7.16 27.46 -33.42
C LYS A 353 7.28 28.04 -32.02
N GLU A 354 6.17 28.53 -31.45
CA GLU A 354 6.15 29.01 -30.07
C GLU A 354 6.08 27.82 -29.10
N ALA A 355 5.25 26.82 -29.40
CA ALA A 355 5.15 25.61 -28.60
C ALA A 355 6.48 24.84 -28.52
N GLU A 356 7.25 24.76 -29.61
CA GLU A 356 8.57 24.09 -29.66
C GLU A 356 9.61 24.70 -28.70
N VAL A 357 9.40 25.92 -28.22
CA VAL A 357 10.34 26.65 -27.35
C VAL A 357 9.79 26.97 -25.98
N MET A 358 8.54 26.59 -25.70
CA MET A 358 7.94 26.68 -24.37
C MET A 358 8.56 25.63 -23.46
N THR A 359 8.85 25.99 -22.21
CA THR A 359 9.28 24.99 -21.23
C THR A 359 8.11 24.07 -20.85
N PRO A 360 8.39 22.81 -20.44
CA PRO A 360 7.38 21.89 -19.94
C PRO A 360 6.55 22.47 -18.79
N GLU A 361 7.13 23.32 -17.94
CA GLU A 361 6.41 24.04 -16.88
C GLU A 361 5.22 24.84 -17.41
N GLN A 362 5.43 25.56 -18.51
CA GLN A 362 4.37 26.38 -19.11
C GLN A 362 3.27 25.51 -19.70
N THR A 363 3.61 24.39 -20.34
CA THR A 363 2.60 23.49 -20.95
C THR A 363 1.80 22.78 -19.87
N GLN A 364 2.45 22.29 -18.81
CA GLN A 364 1.77 21.63 -17.70
C GLN A 364 0.83 22.59 -16.94
N VAL A 365 1.28 23.83 -16.65
CA VAL A 365 0.42 24.84 -16.02
C VAL A 365 -0.80 25.18 -16.87
N LEU A 366 -0.64 25.22 -18.20
CA LEU A 366 -1.75 25.45 -19.12
C LEU A 366 -2.78 24.33 -19.08
N GLU A 367 -2.34 23.08 -19.20
CA GLU A 367 -3.23 21.92 -19.22
C GLU A 367 -3.89 21.67 -17.87
N VAL A 368 -3.10 21.50 -16.81
CA VAL A 368 -3.61 21.19 -15.47
C VAL A 368 -4.46 22.35 -14.93
N GLY A 369 -4.03 23.59 -15.18
CA GLY A 369 -4.80 24.78 -14.82
C GLY A 369 -6.16 24.83 -15.55
N TYR A 370 -6.19 24.52 -16.85
CA TYR A 370 -7.45 24.47 -17.58
C TYR A 370 -8.34 23.29 -17.15
N ILE A 371 -7.80 22.09 -16.95
CA ILE A 371 -8.55 20.92 -16.49
C ILE A 371 -9.20 21.21 -15.12
N THR A 372 -8.48 21.92 -14.24
CA THR A 372 -8.98 22.36 -12.94
C THR A 372 -10.16 23.32 -13.06
N LEU A 373 -10.05 24.31 -13.95
CA LEU A 373 -11.14 25.23 -14.24
C LEU A 373 -12.33 24.52 -14.91
N ALA A 374 -12.07 23.61 -15.84
CA ALA A 374 -13.09 22.85 -16.56
C ALA A 374 -13.90 21.95 -15.61
N SER A 375 -13.22 21.30 -14.67
CA SER A 375 -13.85 20.50 -13.61
C SER A 375 -14.72 21.33 -12.68
N ALA A 376 -14.42 22.64 -12.55
CA ALA A 376 -15.25 23.57 -11.79
C ALA A 376 -16.47 24.07 -12.58
N GLY A 377 -16.71 23.52 -13.78
CA GLY A 377 -17.84 23.83 -14.64
C GLY A 377 -17.57 24.95 -15.66
N PHE A 378 -16.34 25.43 -15.77
CA PHE A 378 -16.00 26.46 -16.75
C PHE A 378 -15.66 25.86 -18.13
N ASN A 379 -15.82 26.67 -19.17
CA ASN A 379 -15.27 26.44 -20.49
C ASN A 379 -14.59 27.71 -20.99
N ARG A 380 -13.84 27.64 -22.10
CA ARG A 380 -13.11 28.79 -22.66
C ARG A 380 -13.97 30.04 -22.86
N ARG A 381 -15.25 29.89 -23.21
CA ARG A 381 -16.16 31.02 -23.41
C ARG A 381 -16.59 31.62 -22.07
N SER A 382 -16.90 30.79 -21.08
CA SER A 382 -17.35 31.26 -19.77
C SER A 382 -16.22 31.83 -18.92
N LEU A 383 -14.95 31.52 -19.20
CA LEU A 383 -13.79 32.09 -18.50
C LEU A 383 -13.47 33.53 -18.91
N ARG A 384 -13.90 33.95 -20.10
CA ARG A 384 -13.60 35.29 -20.61
C ARG A 384 -14.21 36.35 -19.71
N ASN A 385 -13.37 37.27 -19.26
CA ASN A 385 -13.67 38.39 -18.37
C ASN A 385 -14.05 38.00 -16.94
N GLU A 386 -13.92 36.72 -16.55
CA GLU A 386 -14.17 36.30 -15.17
C GLU A 386 -13.13 36.90 -14.22
N PRO A 387 -13.55 37.43 -13.06
CA PRO A 387 -12.64 37.94 -12.03
C PRO A 387 -12.05 36.77 -11.22
N ILE A 388 -11.37 35.84 -11.90
CA ILE A 388 -10.65 34.72 -11.30
C ILE A 388 -9.20 35.15 -11.11
N GLY A 389 -8.71 35.13 -9.87
CA GLY A 389 -7.28 35.33 -9.60
C GLY A 389 -6.47 34.07 -9.91
N VAL A 390 -5.23 34.22 -10.37
CA VAL A 390 -4.28 33.15 -10.68
C VAL A 390 -3.04 33.30 -9.81
N TYR A 391 -2.78 32.32 -8.97
CA TYR A 391 -1.68 32.33 -8.00
C TYR A 391 -0.83 31.07 -8.22
N LEU A 392 0.41 31.24 -8.66
CA LEU A 392 1.31 30.13 -8.99
C LEU A 392 2.50 30.13 -8.03
N GLY A 393 2.75 29.01 -7.35
CA GLY A 393 4.05 28.73 -6.73
C GLY A 393 4.98 28.07 -7.74
N ASP A 394 6.12 28.69 -8.05
CA ASP A 394 7.09 28.20 -9.05
C ASP A 394 8.50 28.61 -8.60
N ALA A 395 9.33 27.62 -8.26
CA ALA A 395 10.72 27.82 -7.80
C ALA A 395 11.73 27.83 -8.97
N GLY A 396 11.25 27.78 -10.20
CA GLY A 396 12.06 27.81 -11.41
C GLY A 396 12.40 26.44 -11.99
N THR A 397 13.20 26.47 -13.04
CA THR A 397 13.47 25.33 -13.93
C THR A 397 14.95 25.23 -14.30
N ASP A 398 15.44 24.00 -14.39
CA ASP A 398 16.76 23.67 -14.96
C ASP A 398 16.79 23.82 -16.49
N PHE A 399 15.62 23.90 -17.14
CA PHE A 399 15.48 24.04 -18.60
C PHE A 399 16.21 25.28 -19.13
N LYS A 400 16.28 26.36 -18.35
CA LYS A 400 17.04 27.57 -18.70
C LYS A 400 18.52 27.27 -18.94
N CYS A 401 19.12 26.40 -18.15
CA CYS A 401 20.54 26.06 -18.26
C CYS A 401 20.84 25.20 -19.49
N VAL A 402 19.89 24.37 -19.93
CA VAL A 402 20.02 23.51 -21.13
C VAL A 402 20.14 24.35 -22.41
N PHE A 403 19.40 25.47 -22.51
CA PHE A 403 19.40 26.32 -23.71
C PHE A 403 20.22 27.62 -23.58
N SER A 404 20.60 28.00 -22.35
CA SER A 404 21.47 29.16 -22.07
C SER A 404 22.93 28.73 -21.91
N GLY A 405 23.54 28.18 -22.96
CA GLY A 405 24.99 28.03 -22.99
C GLY A 405 25.71 29.40 -22.91
N PRO A 406 27.07 29.42 -22.86
CA PRO A 406 27.90 30.65 -22.92
C PRO A 406 27.65 31.54 -24.16
N THR A 407 26.77 31.07 -25.05
CA THR A 407 26.47 31.56 -26.37
C THR A 407 25.39 32.64 -26.40
N GLN A 408 24.47 32.76 -25.44
CA GLN A 408 23.33 33.67 -25.63
C GLN A 408 23.75 35.15 -25.60
N LEU A 409 24.52 35.54 -24.59
CA LEU A 409 25.10 36.89 -24.48
C LEU A 409 26.11 37.16 -25.61
N SER A 410 26.92 36.18 -25.98
CA SER A 410 27.89 36.32 -27.08
C SER A 410 27.21 36.35 -28.47
N GLN A 411 26.06 35.72 -28.67
CA GLN A 411 25.25 35.80 -29.89
C GLN A 411 24.52 37.15 -30.01
N ILE A 412 24.02 37.68 -28.90
CA ILE A 412 23.43 39.03 -28.83
C ILE A 412 24.50 40.08 -29.16
N VAL A 413 25.70 39.97 -28.55
CA VAL A 413 26.84 40.85 -28.85
C VAL A 413 27.33 40.67 -30.30
N ALA A 414 27.15 39.48 -30.90
CA ALA A 414 27.46 39.20 -32.30
C ALA A 414 26.37 39.63 -33.31
N GLY A 415 25.33 40.36 -32.87
CA GLY A 415 24.31 40.94 -33.77
C GLY A 415 23.31 39.95 -34.36
N LYS A 416 23.14 38.76 -33.76
CA LYS A 416 22.08 37.82 -34.16
C LYS A 416 20.73 38.23 -33.57
N GLU A 417 19.65 38.04 -34.33
CA GLU A 417 18.29 38.31 -33.86
C GLU A 417 17.95 37.46 -32.63
N ILE A 418 17.36 38.11 -31.61
CA ILE A 418 16.83 37.43 -30.43
C ILE A 418 15.51 36.76 -30.84
N ASN A 419 15.43 35.44 -30.68
CA ASN A 419 14.16 34.74 -30.82
C ASN A 419 13.26 35.11 -29.62
N LEU A 420 12.34 36.05 -29.83
CA LEU A 420 11.43 36.54 -28.79
C LEU A 420 10.55 35.42 -28.22
N GLU A 421 10.23 34.40 -29.00
CA GLU A 421 9.43 33.26 -28.53
C GLU A 421 10.24 32.38 -27.58
N GLN A 422 11.54 32.17 -27.83
CA GLN A 422 12.43 31.51 -26.87
C GLN A 422 12.52 32.32 -25.57
N TYR A 423 12.65 33.65 -25.67
CA TYR A 423 12.73 34.49 -24.48
C TYR A 423 11.46 34.38 -23.62
N LYS A 424 10.27 34.48 -24.21
CA LYS A 424 8.99 34.32 -23.49
C LYS A 424 8.80 32.89 -22.95
N GLY A 425 9.20 31.89 -23.74
CA GLY A 425 9.09 30.49 -23.40
C GLY A 425 9.82 30.11 -22.11
N TRP A 426 10.78 30.92 -21.67
CA TRP A 426 11.62 30.63 -20.48
C TRP A 426 11.36 31.53 -19.28
N GLN A 427 10.46 32.52 -19.36
CA GLN A 427 10.21 33.42 -18.24
C GLN A 427 9.16 32.85 -17.27
N ILE A 428 9.52 32.73 -15.99
CA ILE A 428 8.63 32.25 -14.92
C ILE A 428 7.37 33.13 -14.78
N SER A 429 7.50 34.44 -15.01
CA SER A 429 6.36 35.37 -15.01
C SER A 429 5.36 35.10 -16.13
N VAL A 430 5.80 34.45 -17.22
CA VAL A 430 4.92 34.08 -18.35
C VAL A 430 4.11 32.83 -18.00
N THR A 431 4.64 31.92 -17.19
CA THR A 431 3.97 30.66 -16.80
C THR A 431 2.55 30.90 -16.25
N ALA A 432 2.40 31.75 -15.23
CA ALA A 432 1.08 32.06 -14.66
C ALA A 432 0.22 32.95 -15.58
N SER A 433 0.83 33.97 -16.19
CA SER A 433 0.11 34.98 -16.97
C SER A 433 -0.42 34.46 -18.30
N ARG A 434 0.26 33.47 -18.90
CA ARG A 434 -0.15 32.85 -20.18
C ARG A 434 -1.51 32.17 -20.07
N LEU A 435 -1.76 31.41 -19.00
CA LEU A 435 -3.08 30.80 -18.77
C LEU A 435 -4.17 31.87 -18.62
N SER A 436 -3.92 32.88 -17.79
CA SER A 436 -4.84 33.99 -17.58
C SER A 436 -5.16 34.72 -18.88
N TYR A 437 -4.14 34.99 -19.70
CA TYR A 437 -4.27 35.64 -21.00
C TYR A 437 -5.08 34.80 -22.00
N LEU A 438 -4.73 33.52 -22.18
CA LEU A 438 -5.38 32.63 -23.16
C LEU A 438 -6.85 32.35 -22.81
N MET A 439 -7.18 32.31 -21.52
CA MET A 439 -8.55 32.12 -21.04
C MET A 439 -9.32 33.44 -20.88
N GLY A 440 -8.64 34.59 -20.97
CA GLY A 440 -9.23 35.92 -20.85
C GLY A 440 -9.68 36.28 -19.44
N MET A 441 -9.07 35.71 -18.40
CA MET A 441 -9.41 35.99 -17.00
C MET A 441 -8.90 37.38 -16.58
N ARG A 442 -9.57 38.02 -15.60
CA ARG A 442 -9.32 39.42 -15.20
C ARG A 442 -9.01 39.62 -13.72
N GLY A 443 -8.80 38.56 -12.96
CA GLY A 443 -8.33 38.67 -11.58
C GLY A 443 -6.82 38.93 -11.48
N PRO A 444 -6.30 39.10 -10.25
CA PRO A 444 -4.86 39.20 -9.98
C PRO A 444 -4.13 37.99 -10.55
N CYS A 445 -2.92 38.19 -11.09
CA CYS A 445 -2.08 37.10 -11.59
C CYS A 445 -0.68 37.25 -11.01
N THR A 446 -0.23 36.28 -10.21
CA THR A 446 1.02 36.41 -9.45
C THR A 446 1.73 35.08 -9.32
N SER A 447 3.05 35.09 -9.54
CA SER A 447 3.94 33.96 -9.27
C SER A 447 4.69 34.21 -7.96
N PHE A 448 4.90 33.16 -7.17
CA PHE A 448 5.58 33.17 -5.88
C PHE A 448 6.74 32.18 -5.90
N ASP A 449 7.89 32.63 -5.42
CA ASP A 449 9.04 31.78 -5.14
C ASP A 449 9.47 31.99 -3.68
N THR A 450 9.12 31.02 -2.85
CA THR A 450 9.58 30.85 -1.48
C THR A 450 10.10 29.42 -1.27
N ALA A 451 10.77 28.88 -2.30
CA ALA A 451 11.26 27.51 -2.37
C ALA A 451 10.15 26.46 -2.08
N CYS A 452 10.39 25.52 -1.15
CA CYS A 452 9.45 24.43 -0.84
C CYS A 452 8.07 24.89 -0.34
N SER A 453 7.92 26.16 0.03
CA SER A 453 6.66 26.73 0.54
C SER A 453 5.84 27.51 -0.50
N SER A 454 6.33 27.63 -1.74
CA SER A 454 5.77 28.52 -2.77
C SER A 454 4.27 28.32 -3.02
N SER A 455 3.82 27.07 -3.14
CA SER A 455 2.40 26.75 -3.41
C SER A 455 1.48 27.09 -2.22
N LEU A 456 1.95 26.91 -1.00
CA LEU A 456 1.21 27.28 0.21
C LEU A 456 1.17 28.79 0.42
N VAL A 457 2.25 29.51 0.08
CA VAL A 457 2.25 30.98 0.06
C VAL A 457 1.27 31.50 -0.99
N ALA A 458 1.27 30.94 -2.20
CA ALA A 458 0.30 31.26 -3.25
C ALA A 458 -1.14 31.02 -2.77
N MET A 459 -1.40 29.89 -2.11
CA MET A 459 -2.71 29.57 -1.51
C MET A 459 -3.12 30.57 -0.43
N GLY A 460 -2.20 30.94 0.47
CA GLY A 460 -2.46 31.92 1.53
C GLY A 460 -2.81 33.30 0.98
N GLN A 461 -2.14 33.74 -0.08
CA GLN A 461 -2.44 35.01 -0.75
C GLN A 461 -3.78 34.96 -1.48
N ALA A 462 -4.08 33.85 -2.17
CA ALA A 462 -5.38 33.65 -2.80
C ALA A 462 -6.53 33.70 -1.78
N ALA A 463 -6.37 33.05 -0.62
CA ALA A 463 -7.37 33.05 0.43
C ALA A 463 -7.64 34.46 0.99
N ARG A 464 -6.58 35.25 1.23
CA ARG A 464 -6.70 36.65 1.65
C ARG A 464 -7.44 37.50 0.63
N SER A 465 -7.12 37.33 -0.66
CA SER A 465 -7.79 38.04 -1.75
C SER A 465 -9.29 37.69 -1.87
N LEU A 466 -9.68 36.46 -1.54
CA LEU A 466 -11.09 36.02 -1.57
C LEU A 466 -11.91 36.54 -0.38
N VAL A 467 -11.30 36.62 0.79
CA VAL A 467 -11.91 37.08 2.06
C VAL A 467 -12.00 38.61 2.14
N GLY A 468 -11.37 39.34 1.21
CA GLY A 468 -11.42 40.82 1.20
C GLY A 468 -10.67 41.47 2.38
N ALA A 469 -9.84 40.71 3.11
CA ALA A 469 -9.03 41.23 4.20
C ALA A 469 -7.80 41.97 3.65
N LEU A 470 -7.88 43.29 3.56
CA LEU A 470 -6.76 44.23 3.45
C LEU A 470 -6.53 44.90 4.81
N ASP A 471 -5.28 45.14 5.20
CA ASP A 471 -4.93 45.82 6.45
C ASP A 471 -4.85 47.36 6.30
N ASP A 472 -4.51 48.06 7.38
CA ASP A 472 -4.44 49.53 7.45
C ASP A 472 -3.28 50.15 6.64
N GLN A 473 -2.45 49.32 5.96
CA GLN A 473 -1.48 49.71 4.93
C GLN A 473 -1.73 49.06 3.55
N GLY A 474 -2.72 48.17 3.43
CA GLY A 474 -3.81 48.25 2.47
C GLY A 474 -3.53 47.95 1.00
N THR A 475 -2.59 47.09 0.63
CA THR A 475 -2.47 46.65 -0.79
C THR A 475 -2.12 45.17 -0.91
N PRO A 476 -3.02 44.33 -1.49
CA PRO A 476 -3.21 44.25 -2.94
C PRO A 476 -4.28 45.20 -3.53
N SER A 477 -3.93 45.71 -4.72
CA SER A 477 -4.66 46.66 -5.58
C SER A 477 -6.18 46.62 -5.48
N ALA A 478 -6.75 47.75 -5.05
CA ALA A 478 -8.16 48.05 -4.88
C ALA A 478 -9.02 48.05 -6.17
N ASN A 479 -8.88 47.11 -7.11
CA ASN A 479 -9.72 47.16 -8.32
C ASN A 479 -10.43 45.88 -8.75
N VAL A 480 -10.20 44.71 -8.13
CA VAL A 480 -11.01 43.51 -8.45
C VAL A 480 -11.25 42.68 -7.19
N ALA A 481 -12.42 42.85 -6.57
CA ALA A 481 -12.94 41.84 -5.68
C ALA A 481 -13.12 40.54 -6.49
N ILE A 482 -12.35 39.50 -6.14
CA ILE A 482 -12.47 38.19 -6.78
C ILE A 482 -13.39 37.30 -5.94
N SER A 483 -14.20 36.49 -6.60
CA SER A 483 -15.03 35.47 -5.95
C SER A 483 -14.43 34.06 -6.08
N ARG A 484 -13.38 33.93 -6.91
CA ARG A 484 -12.73 32.66 -7.25
C ARG A 484 -11.24 32.87 -7.47
N ALA A 485 -10.45 31.87 -7.15
CA ALA A 485 -9.02 31.85 -7.42
C ALA A 485 -8.59 30.46 -7.92
N LEU A 486 -7.71 30.45 -8.92
CA LEU A 486 -6.94 29.29 -9.33
C LEU A 486 -5.58 29.37 -8.63
N VAL A 487 -5.30 28.37 -7.80
CA VAL A 487 -4.01 28.22 -7.11
C VAL A 487 -3.30 27.01 -7.70
N MET A 488 -2.03 27.18 -8.06
CA MET A 488 -1.21 26.15 -8.68
C MET A 488 0.16 26.09 -7.99
N GLY A 489 0.78 24.93 -8.02
CA GLY A 489 2.17 24.70 -7.63
C GLY A 489 2.86 23.91 -8.74
N LEU A 490 4.14 24.17 -8.94
CA LEU A 490 4.92 23.58 -10.01
C LEU A 490 6.34 23.26 -9.54
N CYS A 491 6.78 22.04 -9.84
CA CYS A 491 8.14 21.56 -9.68
C CYS A 491 8.38 20.58 -10.82
N LEU A 492 9.39 20.82 -11.66
CA LEU A 492 9.80 19.87 -12.70
C LEU A 492 11.32 19.70 -12.68
N ASP A 493 11.73 18.49 -12.96
CA ASP A 493 13.11 18.01 -12.88
C ASP A 493 13.68 17.82 -14.29
N ASP A 494 13.84 18.94 -15.00
CA ASP A 494 14.22 18.97 -16.42
C ASP A 494 15.73 18.79 -16.71
N GLY A 495 16.58 18.81 -15.68
CA GLY A 495 18.03 18.77 -15.88
C GLY A 495 18.83 18.39 -14.63
N PRO A 496 20.16 18.24 -14.80
CA PRO A 496 21.03 17.77 -13.71
C PRO A 496 21.39 18.88 -12.72
N SER A 497 21.28 20.17 -13.07
CA SER A 497 21.85 21.26 -12.27
C SER A 497 21.30 21.33 -10.85
N THR A 498 19.98 21.20 -10.68
CA THR A 498 19.39 21.25 -9.34
C THR A 498 19.67 19.96 -8.55
N PHE A 499 19.77 18.80 -9.22
CA PHE A 499 20.26 17.57 -8.58
C PHE A 499 21.69 17.72 -8.04
N ILE A 500 22.58 18.33 -8.83
CA ILE A 500 23.97 18.59 -8.45
C ILE A 500 24.01 19.55 -7.26
N GLY A 501 23.22 20.62 -7.31
CA GLY A 501 23.12 21.58 -6.21
C GLY A 501 22.68 20.92 -4.89
N TYR A 502 21.66 20.08 -4.93
CA TYR A 502 21.18 19.38 -3.73
C TYR A 502 22.11 18.27 -3.25
N CYS A 503 22.80 17.55 -4.15
CA CYS A 503 23.86 16.61 -3.75
C CYS A 503 25.03 17.35 -3.10
N ALA A 504 25.48 18.47 -3.67
CA ALA A 504 26.55 19.28 -3.07
C ALA A 504 26.17 19.80 -1.66
N ALA A 505 24.89 20.05 -1.43
CA ALA A 505 24.35 20.45 -0.13
C ALA A 505 24.00 19.27 0.81
N GLN A 506 24.26 18.02 0.38
CA GLN A 506 23.92 16.79 1.12
C GLN A 506 22.43 16.69 1.52
N MET A 507 21.55 17.19 0.67
CA MET A 507 20.11 17.25 0.94
C MET A 507 19.35 16.01 0.49
N LEU A 508 19.87 15.28 -0.50
CA LEU A 508 19.19 14.13 -1.09
C LEU A 508 19.51 12.83 -0.35
N ALA A 509 18.53 11.92 -0.30
CA ALA A 509 18.73 10.57 0.21
C ALA A 509 19.54 9.72 -0.77
N THR A 510 20.54 9.00 -0.27
CA THR A 510 21.37 8.08 -1.07
C THR A 510 20.54 6.93 -1.66
N ALA A 511 19.57 6.42 -0.90
CA ALA A 511 18.66 5.35 -1.33
C ALA A 511 17.50 5.84 -2.21
N GLY A 512 17.45 7.14 -2.51
CA GLY A 512 16.43 7.70 -3.39
C GLY A 512 15.01 7.67 -2.83
N ARG A 513 14.83 7.78 -1.51
CA ARG A 513 13.52 7.74 -0.84
C ARG A 513 13.48 8.71 0.34
N SER A 514 12.33 9.32 0.56
CA SER A 514 12.07 10.19 1.71
C SER A 514 11.50 9.38 2.88
N PHE A 515 12.36 8.90 3.78
CA PHE A 515 11.94 8.16 4.98
C PHE A 515 11.44 9.09 6.09
N THR A 516 10.32 9.75 5.85
CA THR A 516 9.79 10.79 6.75
C THR A 516 9.48 10.20 8.13
N PHE A 517 10.12 10.74 9.18
CA PHE A 517 10.01 10.33 10.58
C PHE A 517 10.64 8.97 10.95
N ASP A 518 11.27 8.26 10.01
CA ASP A 518 11.99 7.02 10.30
C ASP A 518 13.40 7.30 10.87
N GLU A 519 13.95 6.36 11.64
CA GLU A 519 15.31 6.44 12.15
C GLU A 519 16.36 6.45 11.02
N SER A 520 16.07 5.82 9.88
CA SER A 520 16.96 5.77 8.72
C SER A 520 16.90 7.03 7.83
N ALA A 521 16.17 8.07 8.23
CA ALA A 521 16.04 9.31 7.44
C ALA A 521 17.39 9.98 7.21
N ASN A 522 17.80 10.12 5.94
CA ASN A 522 19.11 10.67 5.57
C ASN A 522 19.08 11.70 4.42
N GLY A 523 17.89 12.24 4.11
CA GLY A 523 17.67 13.20 3.04
C GLY A 523 16.30 13.01 2.40
N PHE A 524 16.00 13.80 1.37
CA PHE A 524 14.76 13.65 0.60
C PHE A 524 15.00 13.12 -0.82
N LEU A 525 13.97 12.54 -1.42
CA LEU A 525 13.88 12.25 -2.85
C LEU A 525 13.29 13.46 -3.59
N ARG A 526 13.88 13.86 -4.72
CA ARG A 526 13.27 14.88 -5.58
C ARG A 526 11.99 14.34 -6.25
N GLY A 527 10.95 15.17 -6.25
CA GLY A 527 9.64 14.87 -6.80
C GLY A 527 9.14 16.00 -7.70
N GLU A 528 8.39 15.63 -8.74
CA GLU A 528 7.60 16.53 -9.60
C GLU A 528 6.14 16.60 -9.15
#